data_AF-A0A2V9TCI7-F1
#
_entry.id   AF-A0A2V9TCI7-F1
#
_cell.length_a   1.000
_cell.length_b   1.000
_cell.length_c   1.000
_cell.angle_alpha   90.00
_cell.angle_beta   90.00
_cell.angle_gamma   90.00
#
_symmetry.space_group_name_H-M   'P 1'
#
loop_
_entity.id
_entity.type
_entity.pdbx_description
1 polymer ?
#
loop_
_entity_poly.entity_id
_entity_poly.type
_entity_poly.pdbx_seq_one_letter_code
_entity_poly.pdbx_strand_id
1 'polypeptide(L)'
;MKGFLGTGATFGADFNLVVQLIMGTALLAGAHLAKQKRYKAHGICQTTVLLLNLLMIGLVMWPSFQQQVKPALSEVFHEWYYEAAAIHAALGIAAELLGLYIVIVAGTNLLPQWLRFKHWKWWMRTELVLWTIVLLSGVGTYCAWYVAPFR
;
A
#
# COMPACT_ATOMS: atom_id res chain seq x y z
N MET A 1 -0.74 -20.89 9.35
CA MET A 1 -1.40 -20.70 10.66
C MET A 1 -2.69 -19.91 10.45
N LYS A 2 -3.76 -20.25 11.17
CA LYS A 2 -5.03 -19.51 11.12
C LYS A 2 -4.84 -18.07 11.61
N GLY A 3 -5.62 -17.15 11.06
CA GLY A 3 -5.69 -15.76 11.49
C GLY A 3 -6.17 -15.58 12.94
N PHE A 4 -5.95 -14.39 13.47
CA PHE A 4 -6.35 -13.95 14.81
C PHE A 4 -7.57 -13.01 14.82
N LEU A 5 -8.02 -12.53 13.65
CA LEU A 5 -9.19 -11.65 13.51
C LEU A 5 -10.52 -12.42 13.43
N GLY A 6 -10.50 -13.75 13.59
CA GLY A 6 -11.70 -14.59 13.58
C GLY A 6 -12.30 -14.83 12.18
N THR A 7 -11.54 -14.53 11.13
CA THR A 7 -11.95 -14.69 9.72
C THR A 7 -11.40 -15.98 9.10
N GLY A 8 -11.64 -16.20 7.80
CA GLY A 8 -11.01 -17.26 7.01
C GLY A 8 -9.54 -17.00 6.67
N ALA A 9 -8.97 -15.87 7.09
CA ALA A 9 -7.63 -15.44 6.75
C ALA A 9 -6.52 -16.26 7.43
N THR A 10 -5.32 -16.16 6.85
CA THR A 10 -4.10 -16.63 7.49
C THR A 10 -3.57 -15.60 8.50
N PHE A 11 -2.74 -16.04 9.44
CA PHE A 11 -2.05 -15.12 10.37
C PHE A 11 -1.33 -13.98 9.64
N GLY A 12 -0.65 -14.27 8.52
CA GLY A 12 0.07 -13.26 7.75
C GLY A 12 -0.85 -12.21 7.15
N ALA A 13 -2.01 -12.62 6.63
CA ALA A 13 -2.98 -11.69 6.05
C ALA A 13 -3.59 -10.76 7.12
N ASP A 14 -3.93 -11.30 8.29
CA ASP A 14 -4.43 -10.49 9.43
C ASP A 14 -3.38 -9.52 9.94
N PHE A 15 -2.15 -10.01 10.13
CA PHE A 15 -1.05 -9.20 10.59
C PHE A 15 -0.76 -8.06 9.60
N ASN A 16 -0.72 -8.36 8.30
CA ASN A 16 -0.55 -7.35 7.27
C ASN A 16 -1.69 -6.33 7.29
N LEU A 17 -2.96 -6.74 7.37
CA LEU A 17 -4.08 -5.80 7.45
C LEU A 17 -3.92 -4.81 8.62
N VAL A 18 -3.59 -5.31 9.82
CA VAL A 18 -3.38 -4.46 10.99
C VAL A 18 -2.21 -3.49 10.77
N VAL A 19 -1.08 -3.98 10.25
CA VAL A 19 0.08 -3.13 9.93
C VAL A 19 -0.29 -2.06 8.90
N GLN A 20 -1.05 -2.39 7.87
CA GLN A 20 -1.53 -1.43 6.85
C GLN A 20 -2.42 -0.34 7.45
N LEU A 21 -3.33 -0.69 8.37
CA LEU A 21 -4.17 0.29 9.06
C LEU A 21 -3.32 1.23 9.94
N ILE A 22 -2.35 0.68 10.68
CA ILE A 22 -1.40 1.49 11.47
C ILE A 22 -0.61 2.43 10.56
N MET A 23 -0.07 1.92 9.45
CA MET A 23 0.65 2.74 8.46
C MET A 23 -0.26 3.82 7.86
N GLY A 24 -1.52 3.52 7.56
CA GLY A 24 -2.51 4.49 7.11
C GLY A 24 -2.68 5.65 8.09
N THR A 25 -2.79 5.36 9.39
CA THR A 25 -2.82 6.42 10.42
C THR A 25 -1.51 7.20 10.51
N ALA A 26 -0.37 6.54 10.35
CA ALA A 26 0.95 7.18 10.32
C ALA A 26 1.12 8.11 9.09
N LEU A 27 0.57 7.77 7.93
CA LEU A 27 0.54 8.65 6.75
C LEU A 27 -0.22 9.95 7.04
N LEU A 28 -1.39 9.85 7.68
CA LEU A 28 -2.18 11.02 8.08
C LEU A 28 -1.45 11.87 9.13
N ALA A 29 -0.82 11.23 10.12
CA ALA A 29 0.01 11.91 11.12
C ALA A 29 1.22 12.61 10.46
N GLY A 30 1.87 11.96 9.50
CA GLY A 30 2.95 12.55 8.70
C GLY A 30 2.49 13.74 7.88
N ALA A 31 1.30 13.69 7.27
CA ALA A 31 0.71 14.83 6.59
C ALA A 31 0.44 16.00 7.55
N HIS A 32 0.04 15.71 8.79
CA HIS A 32 -0.10 16.72 9.84
C HIS A 32 1.26 17.34 10.24
N LEU A 33 2.33 16.54 10.38
CA LEU A 33 3.69 17.05 10.62
C LEU A 33 4.16 18.01 9.51
N ALA A 34 3.85 17.71 8.25
CA ALA A 34 4.16 18.59 7.13
C ALA A 34 3.38 19.92 7.22
N LYS A 35 2.10 19.90 7.63
CA LYS A 35 1.32 21.14 7.88
C LYS A 35 1.93 21.98 9.00
N GLN A 36 2.50 21.34 10.02
CA GLN A 36 3.25 22.00 11.09
C GLN A 36 4.67 22.44 10.68
N LYS A 37 5.04 22.29 9.39
CA LYS A 37 6.39 22.60 8.85
C LYS A 37 7.51 21.74 9.46
N ARG A 38 7.19 20.62 10.11
CA ARG A 38 8.16 19.67 10.69
C ARG A 38 8.63 18.67 9.63
N TYR A 39 9.26 19.16 8.56
CA TYR A 39 9.57 18.37 7.37
C TYR A 39 10.54 17.21 7.61
N LYS A 40 11.50 17.35 8.54
CA LYS A 40 12.40 16.25 8.92
C LYS A 40 11.64 15.08 9.55
N ALA A 41 10.74 15.38 10.49
CA ALA A 41 9.92 14.37 11.15
C ALA A 41 8.92 13.73 10.18
N HIS A 42 8.31 14.54 9.31
CA HIS A 42 7.49 14.04 8.21
C HIS A 42 8.28 13.07 7.33
N GLY A 43 9.46 13.46 6.83
CA GLY A 43 10.29 12.63 5.96
C GLY A 43 10.67 11.30 6.61
N ILE A 44 11.11 11.30 7.86
CA ILE A 44 11.39 10.06 8.60
C ILE A 44 10.15 9.18 8.69
N CYS A 45 9.01 9.75 9.09
CA CYS A 45 7.75 9.02 9.20
C CYS A 45 7.32 8.40 7.87
N GLN A 46 7.30 9.17 6.78
CA GLN A 46 6.87 8.68 5.46
C GLN A 46 7.83 7.63 4.90
N THR A 47 9.14 7.84 5.01
CA THR A 47 10.12 6.86 4.52
C THR A 47 10.03 5.56 5.31
N THR A 48 9.85 5.61 6.64
CA THR A 48 9.65 4.39 7.45
C THR A 48 8.40 3.64 7.03
N VAL A 49 7.27 4.34 6.80
CA VAL A 49 6.03 3.72 6.31
C VAL A 49 6.24 3.06 4.95
N LEU A 50 6.87 3.77 4.00
CA LEU A 50 7.14 3.26 2.67
C LEU A 50 7.99 1.98 2.72
N LEU A 51 9.13 2.01 3.43
CA LEU A 51 10.01 0.85 3.51
C LEU A 51 9.36 -0.34 4.24
N LEU A 52 8.57 -0.07 5.28
CA LEU A 52 7.79 -1.11 5.94
C LEU A 52 6.74 -1.70 4.99
N ASN A 53 6.07 -0.87 4.18
CA ASN A 53 5.13 -1.37 3.20
C ASN A 53 5.81 -2.22 2.12
N LEU A 54 6.95 -1.78 1.59
CA LEU A 54 7.75 -2.56 0.64
C LEU A 54 8.08 -3.95 1.20
N LEU A 55 8.45 -4.02 2.48
CA LEU A 55 8.68 -5.27 3.19
C LEU A 55 7.40 -6.12 3.28
N MET A 56 6.26 -5.52 3.62
CA MET A 56 4.97 -6.21 3.68
C MET A 56 4.53 -6.74 2.31
N ILE A 57 4.79 -6.00 1.23
CA ILE A 57 4.58 -6.44 -0.15
C ILE A 57 5.41 -7.70 -0.41
N GLY A 58 6.72 -7.64 -0.15
CA GLY A 58 7.62 -8.77 -0.44
C GLY A 58 7.32 -10.02 0.38
N LEU A 59 6.95 -9.88 1.66
CA LEU A 59 6.79 -11.00 2.58
C LEU A 59 5.38 -11.57 2.65
N VAL A 60 4.34 -10.76 2.41
CA VAL A 60 2.95 -11.19 2.62
C VAL A 60 2.13 -11.06 1.34
N MET A 61 2.10 -9.88 0.72
CA MET A 61 1.21 -9.66 -0.41
C MET A 61 1.65 -10.41 -1.67
N TRP A 62 2.95 -10.38 -1.99
CA TRP A 62 3.50 -11.04 -3.17
C TRP A 62 3.33 -12.57 -3.13
N PRO A 63 3.68 -13.27 -2.04
CA PRO A 63 3.40 -14.71 -1.94
C PRO A 63 1.91 -15.02 -2.04
N SER A 64 1.05 -14.22 -1.39
CA SER A 64 -0.40 -14.40 -1.44
C SER A 64 -0.94 -14.25 -2.87
N PHE A 65 -0.48 -13.24 -3.61
CA PHE A 65 -0.84 -13.01 -5.00
C PHE A 65 -0.41 -14.17 -5.91
N GLN A 66 0.83 -14.66 -5.76
CA GLN A 66 1.34 -15.79 -6.56
C GLN A 66 0.59 -17.09 -6.29
N GLN A 67 0.16 -17.32 -5.03
CA GLN A 67 -0.52 -18.54 -4.64
C GLN A 67 -2.02 -18.53 -4.94
N GLN A 68 -2.68 -17.38 -4.78
CA GLN A 68 -4.15 -17.29 -4.78
C GLN A 68 -4.71 -16.63 -6.04
N VAL A 69 -4.02 -15.62 -6.60
CA VAL A 69 -4.57 -14.79 -7.69
C VAL A 69 -4.02 -15.20 -9.06
N LYS A 70 -2.71 -15.44 -9.16
CA LYS A 70 -2.07 -15.78 -10.44
C LYS A 70 -2.58 -17.08 -11.09
N PRO A 71 -2.84 -18.19 -10.35
CA PRO A 71 -3.34 -19.42 -10.97
C PRO A 71 -4.76 -19.28 -11.52
N ALA A 72 -5.59 -18.45 -10.88
CA ALA A 72 -6.97 -18.23 -11.27
C ALA A 72 -7.14 -17.20 -12.40
N LEU A 73 -6.17 -16.29 -12.56
CA LEU A 73 -6.12 -15.30 -13.64
C LEU A 73 -6.16 -15.93 -15.04
N SER A 74 -5.69 -17.17 -15.19
CA SER A 74 -5.74 -17.91 -16.46
C SER A 74 -7.05 -18.68 -16.69
N GLU A 75 -7.85 -18.93 -15.66
CA GLU A 75 -9.01 -19.84 -15.74
C GLU A 75 -10.36 -19.15 -15.47
N VAL A 76 -10.40 -18.00 -14.77
CA VAL A 76 -11.65 -17.38 -14.31
C VAL A 76 -11.62 -15.86 -14.50
N PHE A 77 -12.02 -15.38 -15.68
CA PHE A 77 -12.16 -13.95 -15.98
C PHE A 77 -13.49 -13.32 -15.51
N HIS A 78 -14.29 -13.95 -14.64
CA HIS A 78 -15.66 -13.48 -14.36
C HIS A 78 -16.03 -13.31 -12.88
N GLU A 79 -15.07 -13.48 -11.97
CA GLU A 79 -15.33 -13.34 -10.54
C GLU A 79 -14.75 -12.01 -10.01
N TRP A 80 -15.64 -11.11 -9.60
CA TRP A 80 -15.35 -9.72 -9.23
C TRP A 80 -14.25 -9.58 -8.17
N TYR A 81 -14.05 -10.58 -7.32
CA TYR A 81 -13.05 -10.55 -6.24
C TYR A 81 -11.61 -10.77 -6.73
N TYR A 82 -11.39 -11.45 -7.87
CA TYR A 82 -10.07 -11.53 -8.51
C TYR A 82 -9.73 -10.23 -9.22
N GLU A 83 -10.70 -9.62 -9.90
CA GLU A 83 -10.53 -8.31 -10.55
C GLU A 83 -10.21 -7.23 -9.52
N ALA A 84 -10.94 -7.21 -8.40
CA ALA A 84 -10.68 -6.29 -7.30
C ALA A 84 -9.25 -6.44 -6.74
N ALA A 85 -8.77 -7.67 -6.57
CA ALA A 85 -7.41 -7.94 -6.11
C ALA A 85 -6.34 -7.49 -7.13
N ALA A 86 -6.58 -7.70 -8.42
CA ALA A 86 -5.68 -7.27 -9.49
C ALA A 86 -5.62 -5.73 -9.61
N ILE A 87 -6.77 -5.07 -9.54
CA ILE A 87 -6.85 -3.60 -9.54
C ILE A 87 -6.15 -3.03 -8.30
N HIS A 88 -6.40 -3.59 -7.12
CA HIS A 88 -5.71 -3.21 -5.90
C HIS A 88 -4.19 -3.35 -6.04
N ALA A 89 -3.71 -4.48 -6.57
CA ALA A 89 -2.29 -4.70 -6.80
C ALA A 89 -1.68 -3.67 -7.77
N ALA A 90 -2.36 -3.36 -8.87
CA ALA A 90 -1.89 -2.35 -9.83
C ALA A 90 -1.81 -0.95 -9.20
N LEU A 91 -2.84 -0.54 -8.45
CA LEU A 91 -2.85 0.73 -7.72
C LEU A 91 -1.76 0.77 -6.64
N GLY A 92 -1.55 -0.34 -5.93
CA GLY A 92 -0.51 -0.48 -4.92
C GLY A 92 0.89 -0.35 -5.50
N ILE A 93 1.16 -0.98 -6.65
CA ILE A 93 2.44 -0.83 -7.36
C ILE A 93 2.64 0.63 -7.78
N ALA A 94 1.62 1.28 -8.33
CA ALA A 94 1.70 2.68 -8.74
C ALA A 94 2.00 3.60 -7.53
N ALA A 95 1.36 3.36 -6.39
CA ALA A 95 1.59 4.11 -5.15
C ALA A 95 3.01 3.90 -4.63
N GLU A 96 3.44 2.65 -4.49
CA GLU A 96 4.75 2.32 -3.95
C GLU A 96 5.88 2.89 -4.82
N LEU A 97 5.75 2.80 -6.15
CA LEU A 97 6.72 3.37 -7.09
C LEU A 97 6.76 4.90 -7.01
N LEU A 98 5.62 5.56 -6.89
CA LEU A 98 5.57 7.02 -6.73
C LEU A 98 6.18 7.44 -5.37
N GLY A 99 5.90 6.72 -4.29
CA GLY A 99 6.50 6.94 -2.98
C GLY A 99 8.02 6.77 -2.98
N LEU A 100 8.52 5.69 -3.60
CA LEU A 100 9.97 5.47 -3.78
C LEU A 100 10.61 6.60 -4.58
N TYR A 101 9.96 7.00 -5.68
CA TYR A 101 10.41 8.13 -6.47
C TYR A 101 10.48 9.41 -5.63
N ILE A 102 9.45 9.70 -4.84
CA ILE A 102 9.42 10.87 -3.95
C ILE A 102 10.56 10.84 -2.94
N VAL A 103 10.81 9.70 -2.29
CA VAL A 103 11.91 9.55 -1.32
C VAL A 103 13.27 9.74 -1.99
N ILE A 104 13.48 9.22 -3.20
CA ILE A 104 14.73 9.41 -3.93
C ILE A 104 14.92 10.89 -4.28
N VAL A 105 13.89 11.56 -4.81
CA VAL A 105 13.95 12.99 -5.18
C VAL A 105 14.17 13.88 -3.93
N ALA A 106 13.55 13.55 -2.79
CA ALA A 106 13.61 14.36 -1.58
C ALA A 106 14.85 14.10 -0.72
N GLY A 107 15.32 12.86 -0.69
CA GLY A 107 16.35 12.38 0.23
C GLY A 107 17.74 12.22 -0.40
N THR A 108 17.86 12.28 -1.72
CA THR A 108 19.13 12.03 -2.42
C THR A 108 19.42 13.07 -3.49
N ASN A 109 20.67 13.11 -3.97
CA ASN A 109 21.08 13.91 -5.13
C ASN A 109 21.25 13.06 -6.41
N LEU A 110 20.73 11.82 -6.41
CA LEU A 110 20.93 10.88 -7.52
C LEU A 110 20.23 11.31 -8.81
N LEU A 111 19.13 12.06 -8.70
CA LEU A 111 18.32 12.46 -9.85
C LEU A 111 18.74 13.83 -10.41
N PRO A 112 18.90 13.95 -11.74
CA PRO A 112 19.19 15.22 -12.40
C PRO A 112 18.08 16.24 -12.16
N GLN A 113 18.43 17.53 -12.18
CA GLN A 113 17.52 18.61 -11.78
C GLN A 113 16.21 18.65 -12.59
N TRP A 114 16.21 18.19 -13.84
CA TRP A 114 15.01 18.17 -14.69
C TRP A 114 13.95 17.13 -14.26
N LEU A 115 14.33 16.11 -13.48
CA LEU A 115 13.40 15.15 -12.86
C LEU A 115 12.86 15.64 -11.51
N ARG A 116 13.49 16.63 -10.88
CA ARG A 116 13.05 17.10 -9.55
C ARG A 116 11.68 17.79 -9.63
N PHE A 117 10.89 17.65 -8.57
CA PHE A 117 9.56 18.23 -8.53
C PHE A 117 9.60 19.76 -8.49
N LYS A 118 8.86 20.39 -9.42
CA LYS A 118 8.54 21.82 -9.35
C LYS A 118 7.41 22.11 -8.35
N HIS A 119 6.43 21.21 -8.25
CA HIS A 119 5.20 21.42 -7.47
C HIS A 119 5.00 20.36 -6.39
N TRP A 120 5.85 20.38 -5.35
CA TRP A 120 5.85 19.39 -4.25
C TRP A 120 4.48 19.12 -3.62
N LYS A 121 3.66 20.16 -3.41
CA LYS A 121 2.34 20.00 -2.77
C LYS A 121 1.40 19.12 -3.59
N TRP A 122 1.46 19.18 -4.91
CA TRP A 122 0.61 18.36 -5.79
C TRP A 122 1.02 16.90 -5.71
N TRP A 123 2.31 16.60 -5.89
CA TRP A 123 2.84 15.24 -5.80
C TRP A 123 2.56 14.58 -4.46
N MET A 124 2.76 15.29 -3.35
CA MET A 124 2.47 14.76 -2.01
C MET A 124 0.97 14.50 -1.78
N ARG A 125 0.09 15.33 -2.36
CA ARG A 125 -1.37 15.11 -2.26
C ARG A 125 -1.82 13.94 -3.13
N THR A 126 -1.30 13.84 -4.35
CA THR A 126 -1.56 12.72 -5.25
C THR A 126 -1.16 11.42 -4.58
N GLU A 127 0.04 11.38 -4.00
CA GLU A 127 0.53 10.20 -3.29
C GLU A 127 -0.37 9.84 -2.10
N LEU A 128 -0.71 10.81 -1.25
CA LEU A 128 -1.60 10.56 -0.11
C LEU A 128 -2.98 10.04 -0.54
N VAL A 129 -3.56 10.59 -1.62
CA VAL A 129 -4.83 10.12 -2.19
C VAL A 129 -4.70 8.70 -2.71
N LEU A 130 -3.63 8.41 -3.44
CA LEU A 130 -3.38 7.09 -4.00
C LEU A 130 -3.22 6.04 -2.89
N TRP A 131 -2.44 6.32 -1.85
CA TRP A 131 -2.35 5.47 -0.66
C TRP A 131 -3.68 5.24 0.04
N THR A 132 -4.51 6.27 0.12
CA THR A 132 -5.85 6.15 0.72
C THR A 132 -6.72 5.20 -0.10
N ILE A 133 -6.71 5.32 -1.43
CA ILE A 133 -7.44 4.42 -2.33
C ILE A 133 -6.91 2.98 -2.20
N VAL A 134 -5.59 2.80 -2.17
CA VAL A 134 -4.95 1.49 -2.01
C VAL A 134 -5.33 0.87 -0.67
N LEU A 135 -5.28 1.62 0.42
CA LEU A 135 -5.66 1.11 1.75
C LEU A 135 -7.13 0.65 1.78
N LEU A 136 -8.05 1.47 1.27
CA LEU A 136 -9.48 1.15 1.23
C LEU A 136 -9.76 -0.07 0.36
N SER A 137 -9.16 -0.13 -0.84
CA SER A 137 -9.29 -1.30 -1.73
C SER A 137 -8.64 -2.56 -1.13
N GLY A 138 -7.56 -2.41 -0.35
CA GLY A 138 -6.91 -3.52 0.35
C GLY A 138 -7.79 -4.11 1.47
N VAL A 139 -8.44 -3.24 2.25
CA VAL A 139 -9.48 -3.66 3.21
C VAL A 139 -10.62 -4.37 2.49
N GLY A 140 -11.09 -3.82 1.37
CA GLY A 140 -12.12 -4.44 0.54
C GLY A 140 -11.73 -5.83 0.04
N THR A 141 -10.48 -5.98 -0.44
CA THR A 141 -9.92 -7.27 -0.88
C THR A 141 -9.87 -8.27 0.27
N TYR A 142 -9.39 -7.86 1.45
CA TYR A 142 -9.38 -8.73 2.62
C TYR A 142 -10.78 -9.20 3.01
N CYS A 143 -11.76 -8.30 3.02
CA CYS A 143 -13.15 -8.65 3.33
C CYS A 143 -13.74 -9.60 2.30
N ALA A 144 -13.54 -9.35 1.00
CA ALA A 144 -14.06 -10.19 -0.07
C ALA A 144 -13.50 -11.62 -0.01
N TRP A 145 -12.22 -11.77 0.32
CA TRP A 145 -11.51 -13.04 0.28
C TRP A 145 -11.61 -13.85 1.59
N TYR A 146 -11.74 -13.18 2.73
CA TYR A 146 -11.62 -13.85 4.03
C TYR A 146 -12.82 -13.70 4.96
N VAL A 147 -13.71 -12.73 4.71
CA VAL A 147 -14.88 -12.45 5.57
C VAL A 147 -16.18 -12.81 4.89
N ALA A 148 -16.31 -12.48 3.60
CA ALA A 148 -17.53 -12.74 2.86
C ALA A 148 -17.76 -14.26 2.70
N PRO A 149 -19.01 -14.73 2.83
CA PRO A 149 -19.34 -16.16 2.90
C PRO A 149 -19.30 -16.87 1.54
N PHE A 150 -18.45 -16.45 0.58
CA PHE A 150 -18.34 -17.08 -0.75
C PHE A 150 -17.58 -18.41 -0.69
N ARG A 151 -18.04 -19.32 0.18
CA ARG A 151 -17.74 -20.75 0.17
C ARG A 151 -19.00 -21.53 -0.17
#